data_AF-A0A087T6I9-F1
#
_entry.id   AF-A0A087T6I9-F1
#
_cell.length_a   1.000
_cell.length_b   1.000
_cell.length_c   1.000
_cell.angle_alpha   90.00
_cell.angle_beta   90.00
_cell.angle_gamma   90.00
#
_symmetry.space_group_name_H-M   'P 1'
#
loop_
_entity.id
_entity.type
_entity.pdbx_description
1 polymer ?
#
loop_
_entity_poly.entity_id
_entity_poly.type
_entity_poly.pdbx_seq_one_letter_code
_entity_poly.pdbx_strand_id
1 'polypeptide(L)'
;MRNLATDGISNKVLKTLFLQKMPDSICNILIISAEDIEKLALMADRIIEMQAKQELYSTSSIVSPGADAITELPQQIASLIKKLEKLSVTRNSPPRSRKRTKWMKAYCIFFFSKKLNDAQ
;
A
#
# COMPACT_ATOMS: atom_id res chain seq x y z
N MET A 1 36.83 -13.54 -16.82
CA MET A 1 37.86 -14.29 -16.05
C MET A 1 38.92 -14.91 -16.94
N ARG A 2 38.56 -15.59 -18.04
CA ARG A 2 39.54 -16.19 -18.97
C ARG A 2 40.55 -15.19 -19.53
N ASN A 3 40.12 -14.00 -19.95
CA ASN A 3 41.03 -12.96 -20.49
C ASN A 3 42.02 -12.37 -19.46
N LEU A 4 41.77 -12.56 -18.16
CA LEU A 4 42.68 -12.12 -17.08
C LEU A 4 43.65 -13.23 -16.69
N ALA A 5 43.30 -14.48 -17.01
CA ALA A 5 44.16 -15.63 -16.85
C ALA A 5 45.03 -15.72 -18.09
N THR A 6 46.27 -15.24 -17.99
CA THR A 6 47.33 -15.54 -18.96
C THR A 6 47.33 -17.05 -19.27
N ASP A 7 47.58 -17.45 -20.53
CA ASP A 7 47.41 -18.81 -21.10
C ASP A 7 48.02 -20.00 -20.31
N GLY A 8 48.74 -19.75 -19.22
CA GLY A 8 49.30 -20.78 -18.33
C GLY A 8 48.37 -21.33 -17.24
N ILE A 9 47.14 -20.82 -17.05
CA ILE A 9 46.26 -21.31 -15.98
C ILE A 9 45.39 -22.48 -16.45
N SER A 10 45.46 -23.61 -15.74
CA SER A 10 44.66 -24.81 -16.01
C SER A 10 43.15 -24.55 -15.92
N ASN A 11 42.39 -25.10 -16.88
CA ASN A 11 40.92 -25.09 -16.88
C ASN A 11 40.31 -25.63 -15.58
N LYS A 12 40.98 -26.58 -14.90
CA LYS A 12 40.48 -27.10 -13.61
C LYS A 12 40.47 -26.01 -12.53
N VAL A 13 41.55 -25.24 -12.44
CA VAL A 13 41.68 -24.14 -11.47
C VAL A 13 40.67 -23.04 -11.78
N LEU A 14 40.54 -22.68 -13.06
CA LEU A 14 39.55 -21.69 -13.48
C LEU A 14 38.12 -22.12 -13.15
N LYS A 15 37.79 -23.41 -13.32
CA LYS A 15 36.47 -23.96 -12.95
C LYS A 15 36.24 -23.86 -11.45
N THR A 16 37.23 -24.24 -10.63
CA THR A 16 37.13 -24.12 -9.16
C THR A 16 36.94 -22.66 -8.72
N LEU A 17 37.73 -21.73 -9.28
CA LEU A 17 37.59 -20.30 -8.96
C LEU A 17 36.25 -19.72 -9.41
N PHE A 18 35.75 -20.15 -10.57
CA PHE A 18 34.44 -19.75 -11.07
C PHE A 18 33.31 -20.19 -10.13
N LEU A 19 33.32 -21.45 -9.71
CA LEU A 19 32.36 -21.97 -8.74
C LEU A 19 32.52 -21.27 -7.38
N GLN A 20 33.74 -21.00 -6.91
CA GLN A 20 33.94 -20.31 -5.62
C GLN A 20 33.43 -18.87 -5.61
N LYS A 21 33.35 -18.21 -6.77
CA LYS A 21 32.91 -16.81 -6.88
C LYS A 21 31.40 -16.67 -7.09
N MET A 22 30.68 -17.77 -7.25
CA MET A 22 29.23 -17.75 -7.42
C MET A 22 28.48 -17.99 -6.10
N PRO A 23 27.23 -17.51 -5.98
CA PRO A 23 26.36 -17.82 -4.85
C PRO A 23 26.11 -19.33 -4.70
N ASP A 24 26.05 -19.81 -3.45
CA ASP A 24 25.89 -21.24 -3.13
C ASP A 24 24.67 -21.88 -3.81
N SER A 25 23.57 -21.13 -3.98
CA SER A 25 22.35 -21.58 -4.65
C SER A 25 22.60 -22.05 -6.08
N ILE A 26 23.48 -21.37 -6.81
CA ILE A 26 23.85 -21.68 -8.19
C ILE A 26 24.96 -22.74 -8.19
N CYS A 27 25.94 -22.61 -7.30
CA CYS A 27 27.07 -23.55 -7.19
C CYS A 27 26.64 -24.97 -6.89
N ASN A 28 25.68 -25.16 -5.97
CA ASN A 28 25.17 -26.48 -5.61
C ASN A 28 24.55 -27.21 -6.80
N ILE A 29 24.02 -26.47 -7.77
CA ILE A 29 23.46 -27.03 -9.01
C ILE A 29 24.59 -27.34 -10.00
N LEU A 30 25.55 -26.43 -10.15
CA LEU A 30 26.60 -26.53 -11.16
C LEU A 30 27.77 -27.44 -10.77
N ILE A 31 27.99 -27.73 -9.49
CA ILE A 31 29.14 -28.52 -9.01
C ILE A 31 29.17 -29.96 -9.54
N ILE A 32 28.00 -30.51 -9.87
CA ILE A 32 27.84 -31.87 -10.39
C ILE A 32 28.16 -31.95 -11.89
N SER A 33 28.13 -30.81 -12.60
CA SER A 33 28.37 -30.75 -14.03
C SER A 33 29.84 -31.00 -14.39
N ALA A 34 30.07 -31.85 -15.40
CA ALA A 34 31.38 -32.10 -15.98
C ALA A 34 31.73 -31.12 -17.13
N GLU A 35 30.89 -30.13 -17.44
CA GLU A 35 31.10 -29.23 -18.57
C GLU A 35 32.28 -28.26 -18.39
N ASP A 36 32.70 -27.70 -19.53
CA ASP A 36 33.66 -26.61 -19.64
C ASP A 36 33.13 -25.30 -19.02
N ILE A 37 34.05 -24.41 -18.63
CA ILE A 37 33.75 -23.14 -17.96
C ILE A 37 32.76 -22.27 -18.74
N GLU A 38 32.85 -22.25 -20.07
CA GLU A 38 31.97 -21.43 -20.92
C GLU A 38 30.52 -21.92 -20.88
N LYS A 39 30.32 -23.24 -20.93
CA LYS A 39 29.00 -23.86 -20.78
C LYS A 39 28.48 -23.71 -19.36
N LEU A 40 29.36 -23.82 -18.36
CA LEU A 40 29.04 -23.60 -16.96
C LEU A 40 28.52 -22.17 -16.71
N ALA A 41 29.13 -21.19 -17.38
CA ALA A 41 28.68 -19.79 -17.36
C ALA A 41 27.28 -19.63 -17.99
N LEU A 42 27.06 -20.21 -19.17
CA LEU A 42 25.74 -20.18 -19.81
C LEU A 42 24.65 -20.82 -18.93
N MET A 43 24.96 -21.93 -18.26
CA MET A 43 24.01 -22.57 -17.34
C MET A 43 23.73 -21.71 -16.11
N ALA A 44 24.76 -21.08 -15.54
CA ALA A 44 24.58 -20.11 -14.46
C ALA A 44 23.66 -18.96 -14.87
N ASP A 45 23.89 -18.36 -16.03
CA ASP A 45 23.05 -17.29 -16.57
C ASP A 45 21.60 -17.75 -16.69
N ARG A 46 21.39 -18.97 -17.18
CA ARG A 46 20.05 -19.55 -17.33
C ARG A 46 19.35 -19.78 -15.99
N ILE A 47 20.07 -20.24 -14.97
CA ILE A 47 19.54 -20.43 -13.62
C ILE A 47 19.14 -19.07 -13.02
N ILE A 48 19.97 -18.04 -13.18
CA ILE A 48 19.70 -16.68 -12.70
C ILE A 48 18.43 -16.12 -13.38
N GLU A 49 18.32 -16.26 -14.70
CA GLU A 49 17.13 -15.84 -15.45
C GLU A 49 15.85 -16.54 -14.97
N MET A 50 15.94 -17.82 -14.59
CA MET A 50 14.80 -18.58 -14.09
C MET A 50 14.38 -18.15 -12.68
N GLN A 51 15.36 -17.91 -11.79
CA GLN A 51 15.09 -17.44 -10.43
C GLN A 51 14.44 -16.05 -10.42
N ALA A 52 14.92 -15.12 -11.25
CA ALA A 52 14.31 -13.78 -11.38
C ALA A 52 12.83 -13.84 -11.81
N LYS A 53 12.47 -14.80 -12.66
CA LYS A 53 11.06 -15.02 -13.04
C LYS A 53 10.24 -15.57 -11.87
N GLN A 54 10.81 -16.46 -11.05
CA GLN A 54 10.13 -16.99 -9.87
C GLN A 54 9.83 -15.91 -8.83
N GLU A 55 10.71 -14.92 -8.65
CA GLU A 55 10.44 -13.78 -7.76
C GLU A 55 9.26 -12.93 -8.24
N LEU A 56 9.08 -12.74 -9.56
CA LEU A 56 7.91 -12.05 -10.11
C LEU A 56 6.59 -12.82 -9.88
N TYR A 57 6.63 -14.16 -9.92
CA TYR A 57 5.49 -15.00 -9.54
C TYR A 57 5.30 -15.11 -8.02
N SER A 58 6.28 -14.70 -7.21
CA SER A 58 6.23 -14.70 -5.75
C SER A 58 5.52 -13.46 -5.16
N THR A 59 4.72 -12.77 -5.97
CA THR A 59 3.69 -11.84 -5.48
C THR A 59 2.51 -12.54 -4.80
N SER A 60 2.55 -13.87 -4.62
CA SER A 60 1.59 -14.59 -3.77
C SER A 60 1.79 -14.35 -2.27
N SER A 61 2.82 -13.61 -1.85
CA SER A 61 2.82 -12.92 -0.55
C SER A 61 2.21 -11.52 -0.67
N ILE A 62 1.12 -11.37 -1.43
CA ILE A 62 0.04 -10.53 -0.91
C ILE A 62 -0.32 -11.21 0.40
N VAL A 63 0.15 -10.63 1.50
CA VAL A 63 -0.38 -10.79 2.83
C VAL A 63 -1.88 -10.92 2.64
N SER A 64 -2.39 -12.16 2.64
CA SER A 64 -3.82 -12.40 2.70
C SER A 64 -4.22 -11.59 3.92
N PRO A 65 -4.98 -10.49 3.76
CA PRO A 65 -5.40 -9.74 4.92
C PRO A 65 -6.15 -10.80 5.71
N GLY A 66 -5.59 -11.20 6.87
CA GLY A 66 -6.16 -12.27 7.68
C GLY A 66 -7.66 -11.99 7.81
N ALA A 67 -8.49 -13.04 7.90
CA ALA A 67 -9.96 -12.94 7.82
C ALA A 67 -10.53 -11.68 8.53
N ASP A 68 -9.91 -11.26 9.62
CA ASP A 68 -10.01 -9.96 10.30
C ASP A 68 -10.14 -8.73 9.39
N ALA A 69 -9.22 -8.48 8.44
CA ALA A 69 -9.27 -7.32 7.55
C ALA A 69 -10.40 -7.42 6.50
N ILE A 70 -10.79 -8.64 6.11
CA ILE A 70 -11.99 -8.86 5.28
C ILE A 70 -13.26 -8.58 6.09
N THR A 71 -13.27 -8.81 7.41
CA THR A 71 -14.39 -8.45 8.30
C THR A 71 -14.38 -6.98 8.74
N GLU A 72 -13.22 -6.34 8.75
CA GLU A 72 -13.07 -4.93 9.15
C GLU A 72 -13.64 -3.99 8.08
N LEU A 73 -13.40 -4.28 6.80
CA LEU A 73 -13.94 -3.50 5.68
C LEU A 73 -15.48 -3.36 5.69
N PRO A 74 -16.29 -4.43 5.79
CA PRO A 74 -17.75 -4.31 5.84
C PRO A 74 -18.21 -3.58 7.11
N GLN A 75 -17.49 -3.74 8.22
CA GLN A 75 -17.78 -3.00 9.46
C GLN A 75 -17.52 -1.50 9.31
N GLN A 76 -16.41 -1.12 8.65
CA GLN A 76 -16.10 0.27 8.34
C GLN A 76 -17.15 0.86 7.39
N ILE A 77 -17.56 0.13 6.34
CA ILE A 77 -18.61 0.55 5.40
C ILE A 77 -19.94 0.78 6.13
N ALA A 78 -20.37 -0.16 6.99
CA ALA A 78 -21.60 -0.02 7.78
C ALA A 78 -21.55 1.21 8.70
N SER A 79 -20.40 1.46 9.34
CA SER A 79 -20.20 2.64 10.18
C SER A 79 -20.29 3.95 9.39
N LEU A 80 -19.78 3.96 8.15
CA LEU A 80 -19.81 5.12 7.27
C LEU A 80 -21.22 5.44 6.80
N ILE A 81 -21.99 4.42 6.41
CA ILE A 81 -23.41 4.54 6.02
C ILE A 81 -24.21 5.17 7.16
N LYS A 82 -24.04 4.68 8.40
CA LYS A 82 -24.70 5.22 9.58
C LYS A 82 -24.36 6.69 9.85
N LYS A 83 -23.10 7.10 9.61
CA LYS A 83 -22.69 8.51 9.73
C LYS A 83 -23.35 9.37 8.65
N LEU A 84 -23.44 8.89 7.41
CA LEU A 84 -24.10 9.59 6.31
C LEU A 84 -25.60 9.77 6.56
N GLU A 85 -26.29 8.75 7.06
CA GLU A 85 -27.70 8.85 7.46
C GLU A 85 -27.91 9.90 8.56
N LYS A 86 -27.04 9.93 9.58
CA LYS A 86 -27.14 10.93 10.64
C LYS A 86 -26.94 12.36 10.13
N LEU A 87 -26.03 12.54 9.17
CA LEU A 87 -25.79 13.84 8.53
C LEU A 87 -26.97 14.26 7.64
N SER A 88 -27.57 13.32 6.89
CA SER A 88 -28.74 13.62 6.06
C SER A 88 -29.97 14.02 6.90
N VAL A 89 -30.20 13.35 8.02
CA VAL A 89 -31.27 13.68 8.97
C VAL A 89 -31.08 15.08 9.57
N THR A 90 -29.83 15.47 9.87
CA THR A 90 -29.54 16.81 10.42
C THR A 90 -29.81 17.90 9.38
N ARG A 91 -29.48 17.64 8.11
CA ARG A 91 -29.68 18.59 7.00
C ARG A 91 -31.15 18.75 6.58
N ASN A 92 -31.96 17.70 6.76
CA ASN A 92 -33.39 17.71 6.47
C ASN A 92 -34.25 18.15 7.68
N SER A 93 -33.64 18.43 8.83
CA SER A 93 -34.38 18.98 9.95
C SER A 93 -34.88 20.40 9.60
N PRO A 94 -36.19 20.69 9.73
CA PRO A 94 -36.69 22.04 9.54
C PRO A 94 -35.95 22.97 10.50
N PRO A 95 -35.53 24.18 10.07
CA PRO A 95 -34.87 25.12 10.96
C PRO A 95 -35.74 25.26 12.20
N ARG A 96 -35.20 24.91 13.37
CA ARG A 96 -35.92 24.92 14.65
C ARG A 96 -36.53 26.31 14.80
N SER A 97 -37.82 26.40 14.50
CA SER A 97 -38.62 27.61 14.57
C SER A 97 -38.36 28.20 15.94
N ARG A 98 -37.54 29.27 15.99
CA ARG A 98 -37.45 30.13 17.15
C ARG A 98 -38.85 30.70 17.27
N LYS A 99 -39.66 30.09 18.14
CA LYS A 99 -40.95 30.63 18.59
C LYS A 99 -40.65 32.00 19.18
N ARG A 100 -40.59 33.01 18.32
CA ARG A 100 -40.61 34.41 18.67
C ARG A 100 -42.03 34.63 19.13
N THR A 101 -42.25 34.40 20.42
CA THR A 101 -43.53 34.56 21.09
C THR A 101 -44.07 35.93 20.72
N LYS A 102 -45.33 36.00 20.27
CA LYS A 102 -45.97 37.24 19.76
C LYS A 102 -45.80 38.42 20.74
N TRP A 103 -45.68 38.13 22.03
CA TRP A 103 -45.37 39.05 23.12
C TRP A 103 -44.05 39.82 22.94
N MET A 104 -42.98 39.19 22.43
CA MET A 104 -41.69 39.88 22.22
C MET A 104 -41.73 40.88 21.06
N LYS A 105 -42.55 40.65 20.03
CA LYS A 105 -42.72 41.64 18.95
C LYS A 105 -43.51 42.85 19.45
N ALA A 106 -44.57 42.62 20.22
CA ALA A 106 -45.35 43.69 20.84
C ALA A 106 -44.49 44.52 21.82
N TYR A 107 -43.68 43.86 22.65
CA TYR A 107 -42.75 44.55 23.56
C TYR A 107 -41.71 45.38 22.81
N CYS A 108 -41.09 44.85 21.74
CA CYS A 108 -40.12 45.62 20.95
C CYS A 108 -40.75 46.85 20.29
N ILE A 109 -41.97 46.74 19.74
CA ILE A 109 -42.66 47.87 19.11
C ILE A 109 -43.01 48.93 20.17
N PHE A 110 -43.54 48.51 21.32
CA PHE A 110 -43.88 49.42 22.41
C PHE A 110 -42.65 50.17 22.96
N PHE A 111 -41.54 49.45 23.16
CA PHE A 111 -40.30 50.05 23.65
C PHE A 111 -39.68 51.02 22.63
N PHE A 112 -39.77 50.73 21.33
CA PHE A 112 -39.29 51.63 20.27
C PHE A 112 -40.15 52.89 20.16
N SER A 113 -41.47 52.76 20.19
CA SER A 113 -42.37 53.93 20.16
C SER A 113 -42.21 54.82 21.38
N LYS A 114 -41.98 54.25 22.57
CA LYS A 114 -41.72 55.04 23.78
C LYS A 114 -40.39 55.80 23.69
N LYS A 115 -39.34 55.14 23.20
CA LYS A 115 -38.02 55.76 22.99
C LYS A 115 -38.05 56.92 21.97
N LEU A 116 -38.95 56.87 20.97
CA LEU A 116 -39.14 57.96 20.01
C LEU A 116 -39.87 59.15 20.60
N ASN A 117 -40.86 58.93 21.48
CA ASN A 117 -41.60 60.02 22.12
C ASN A 117 -40.80 60.72 23.23
N ASP A 118 -39.88 60.04 23.91
CA ASP A 118 -39.02 60.64 24.94
C ASP A 118 -37.86 61.49 24.33
N ALA A 119 -37.78 61.60 22.99
CA ALA A 119 -36.71 62.31 22.26
C ALA A 119 -37.19 63.59 21.53
N GLN A 120 -38.41 64.06 21.81
CA GLN A 120 -38.91 65.40 21.47
C GLN A 120 -39.02 66.27 22.72
#